data_AF-A0A0A8GX59-F1
#
_entry.id   AF-A0A0A8GX59-F1
#
_cell.length_a   1.000
_cell.length_b   1.000
_cell.length_c   1.000
_cell.angle_alpha   90.00
_cell.angle_beta   90.00
_cell.angle_gamma   90.00
#
_symmetry.space_group_name_H-M   'P 1'
#
loop_
_entity.id
_entity.type
_entity.pdbx_description
1 polymer ?
#
loop_
_entity_poly.entity_id
_entity_poly.type
_entity_poly.pdbx_seq_one_letter_code
_entity_poly.pdbx_strand_id
1 'polypeptide(L)'
;MIINFSDFSKYTKNLSIKELFDFYSVFDNFSFNYELSLYDNILNVFILQAFDILDYLNLDENALKALSVLSKNDRKRYSINKSIPHYQALGIVNKLLKKNILILEKSQEKPIIKNKRQKVKKELRSYSIQDKLIFKNQGLRFYFYFIYPNLNLIVEKKYDKVLEIIKNNLENYQSFVFELLCKEFLAKKLKVERVYSFWNYYCEIDLYYHKDKFCVLGEAKFKERKICKNILNILKNKAKQLKIQPNLYVLFSKNGFSKELLLKKEHNLLLYTLDDFIFLIEA
;
A
#
# COMPACT_ATOMS: atom_id res chain seq x y z
N MET A 1 -12.92 -3.17 -11.62
CA MET A 1 -11.51 -2.97 -12.02
C MET A 1 -10.79 -2.28 -10.87
N ILE A 2 -9.53 -2.62 -10.60
CA ILE A 2 -8.60 -1.65 -9.99
C ILE A 2 -8.21 -0.77 -11.19
N ILE A 3 -8.39 0.54 -11.15
CA ILE A 3 -7.89 1.36 -12.25
C ILE A 3 -6.36 1.27 -12.19
N ASN A 4 -5.78 0.76 -13.28
CA ASN A 4 -4.34 0.61 -13.37
C ASN A 4 -3.71 1.98 -13.57
N PHE A 5 -2.48 2.22 -13.09
CA PHE A 5 -1.82 3.51 -13.23
C PHE A 5 -1.77 4.01 -14.68
N SER A 6 -1.59 3.08 -15.61
CA SER A 6 -1.66 3.31 -17.06
C SER A 6 -3.01 3.86 -17.51
N ASP A 7 -4.12 3.36 -16.98
CA ASP A 7 -5.45 3.83 -17.35
C ASP A 7 -5.73 5.21 -16.76
N PHE A 8 -5.30 5.46 -15.53
CA PHE A 8 -5.40 6.78 -14.90
C PHE A 8 -4.62 7.85 -15.69
N SER A 9 -3.44 7.50 -16.20
CA SER A 9 -2.59 8.43 -16.98
C SER A 9 -3.23 8.91 -18.29
N LYS A 10 -4.14 8.13 -18.89
CA LYS A 10 -4.81 8.51 -20.16
C LYS A 10 -5.69 9.75 -20.02
N TYR A 11 -6.19 10.01 -18.82
CA TYR A 11 -7.04 11.16 -18.50
C TYR A 11 -6.25 12.42 -18.13
N THR A 12 -4.92 12.35 -18.06
CA THR A 12 -4.05 13.39 -17.46
C THR A 12 -2.79 13.65 -18.30
N LYS A 13 -2.97 13.98 -19.59
CA LYS A 13 -1.90 14.03 -20.61
C LYS A 13 -0.73 15.02 -20.35
N ASN A 14 -0.84 15.96 -19.41
CA ASN A 14 0.13 17.05 -19.20
C ASN A 14 0.82 17.03 -17.83
N LEU A 15 0.58 16.02 -16.99
CA LEU A 15 1.21 15.95 -15.66
C LEU A 15 2.60 15.32 -15.74
N SER A 16 3.55 15.84 -14.96
CA SER A 16 4.80 15.12 -14.71
C SER A 16 4.50 13.79 -14.00
N ILE A 17 5.40 12.82 -14.10
CA ILE A 17 5.23 11.50 -13.45
C ILE A 17 5.00 11.61 -11.93
N LYS A 18 5.61 12.61 -11.29
CA LYS A 18 5.43 12.89 -9.86
C LYS A 18 4.04 13.44 -9.57
N GLU A 19 3.57 14.44 -10.32
CA GLU A 19 2.22 14.97 -10.16
C GLU A 19 1.18 13.90 -10.47
N LEU A 20 1.38 13.13 -11.54
CA LEU A 20 0.53 12.01 -11.89
C LEU A 20 0.41 11.01 -10.74
N PHE A 21 1.53 10.65 -10.10
CA PHE A 21 1.52 9.82 -8.90
C PHE A 21 0.74 10.46 -7.76
N ASP A 22 0.96 11.75 -7.49
CA ASP A 22 0.29 12.47 -6.42
C ASP A 22 -1.24 12.44 -6.61
N PHE A 23 -1.72 12.76 -7.82
CA PHE A 23 -3.13 12.69 -8.17
C PHE A 23 -3.67 11.25 -8.14
N TYR A 24 -2.97 10.28 -8.73
CA TYR A 24 -3.38 8.88 -8.71
C TYR A 24 -3.56 8.34 -7.29
N SER A 25 -2.64 8.70 -6.39
CA SER A 25 -2.66 8.23 -5.00
C SER A 25 -3.89 8.69 -4.22
N VAL A 26 -4.53 9.77 -4.68
CA VAL A 26 -5.65 10.42 -4.01
C VAL A 26 -6.98 10.19 -4.76
N PHE A 27 -6.96 10.16 -6.09
CA PHE A 27 -8.18 10.24 -6.90
C PHE A 27 -8.46 9.06 -7.82
N ASP A 28 -7.69 7.96 -7.78
CA ASP A 28 -7.88 6.74 -8.61
C ASP A 28 -9.30 6.51 -9.23
N ASN A 29 -10.40 6.47 -8.44
CA ASN A 29 -11.80 6.31 -8.93
C ASN A 29 -12.71 7.53 -8.66
N PHE A 30 -12.13 8.68 -8.36
CA PHE A 30 -12.85 9.91 -8.10
C PHE A 30 -12.58 10.90 -9.22
N SER A 31 -13.62 11.51 -9.76
CA SER A 31 -13.47 12.58 -10.74
C SER A 31 -12.88 13.83 -10.08
N PHE A 32 -11.94 14.48 -10.76
CA PHE A 32 -11.28 15.70 -10.30
C PHE A 32 -11.09 16.67 -11.48
N ASN A 33 -10.84 17.94 -11.18
CA ASN A 33 -10.54 18.95 -12.18
C ASN A 33 -9.02 19.15 -12.29
N TYR A 34 -8.45 18.86 -13.46
CA TYR A 34 -7.02 18.97 -13.73
C TYR A 34 -6.49 20.42 -13.76
N GLU A 35 -7.37 21.41 -13.88
CA GLU A 35 -7.00 22.83 -13.81
C GLU A 35 -6.77 23.30 -12.37
N LEU A 36 -7.25 22.55 -11.38
CA LEU A 36 -7.12 22.86 -9.97
C LEU A 36 -5.89 22.18 -9.35
N SER A 37 -5.35 22.77 -8.29
CA SER A 37 -4.26 22.14 -7.54
C SER A 37 -4.71 20.82 -6.89
N LEU A 38 -3.75 19.99 -6.47
CA LEU A 38 -4.03 18.77 -5.72
C LEU A 38 -4.94 19.03 -4.50
N TYR A 39 -4.64 20.09 -3.74
CA TYR A 39 -5.35 20.42 -2.50
C TYR A 39 -6.73 21.04 -2.75
N ASP A 40 -6.89 21.83 -3.81
CA ASP A 40 -8.21 22.35 -4.22
C ASP A 40 -9.12 21.20 -4.67
N ASN A 41 -8.57 20.21 -5.38
CA ASN A 41 -9.30 18.99 -5.69
C ASN A 41 -9.65 18.19 -4.42
N ILE A 42 -8.73 18.06 -3.45
CA ILE A 42 -9.03 17.38 -2.18
C ILE A 42 -10.19 18.09 -1.45
N LEU A 43 -10.20 19.42 -1.42
CA LEU A 43 -11.28 20.20 -0.84
C LEU A 43 -12.61 19.90 -1.54
N ASN A 44 -12.65 20.03 -2.86
CA ASN A 44 -13.87 19.92 -3.65
C ASN A 44 -14.42 18.49 -3.73
N VAL A 45 -13.55 17.50 -3.91
CA VAL A 45 -13.93 16.10 -4.16
C VAL A 45 -14.20 15.36 -2.86
N PHE A 46 -13.49 15.68 -1.77
CA PHE A 46 -13.55 14.90 -0.55
C PHE A 46 -14.10 15.66 0.66
N ILE A 47 -13.61 16.87 0.93
CA ILE A 47 -14.01 17.61 2.15
C ILE A 47 -15.44 18.13 2.01
N LEU A 48 -15.75 18.80 0.90
CA LEU A 48 -17.08 19.37 0.66
C LEU A 48 -18.15 18.31 0.40
N GLN A 49 -17.75 17.15 -0.13
CA GLN A 49 -18.64 16.02 -0.48
C GLN A 49 -18.59 14.90 0.58
N ALA A 50 -18.09 15.18 1.78
CA ALA A 50 -17.74 14.13 2.74
C ALA A 50 -18.94 13.27 3.17
N PHE A 51 -20.10 13.89 3.39
CA PHE A 51 -21.32 13.22 3.79
C PHE A 51 -22.00 12.50 2.62
N ASP A 52 -21.95 13.08 1.41
CA ASP A 52 -22.47 12.43 0.20
C ASP A 52 -21.74 11.11 -0.09
N ILE A 53 -20.41 11.09 0.10
CA ILE A 53 -19.62 9.86 -0.01
C ILE A 53 -20.06 8.80 1.02
N LEU A 54 -20.37 9.20 2.26
CA LEU A 54 -20.83 8.26 3.30
C LEU A 54 -22.18 7.67 2.96
N ASP A 55 -23.10 8.52 2.56
CA ASP A 55 -24.46 8.13 2.22
C ASP A 55 -24.46 7.18 1.01
N TYR A 56 -23.64 7.49 0.00
CA TYR A 56 -23.46 6.63 -1.17
C TYR A 56 -22.92 5.22 -0.82
N LEU A 57 -21.97 5.12 0.12
CA LEU A 57 -21.43 3.81 0.54
C LEU A 57 -22.49 2.93 1.22
N ASN A 58 -23.43 3.56 1.93
CA ASN A 58 -24.52 2.94 2.66
C ASN A 58 -24.01 1.73 3.50
N LEU A 59 -23.17 2.06 4.49
CA LEU A 59 -22.52 1.11 5.38
C LEU A 59 -22.93 1.38 6.83
N ASP A 60 -23.02 0.33 7.63
CA ASP A 60 -23.21 0.45 9.07
C ASP A 60 -21.96 1.02 9.76
N GLU A 61 -22.16 1.55 10.96
CA GLU A 61 -21.11 2.23 11.74
C GLU A 61 -19.87 1.34 11.97
N ASN A 62 -20.06 0.04 12.20
CA ASN A 62 -18.94 -0.88 12.43
C ASN A 62 -18.16 -1.15 11.15
N ALA A 63 -18.81 -1.24 9.99
CA ALA A 63 -18.14 -1.30 8.70
C ALA A 63 -17.33 -0.02 8.41
N LEU A 64 -17.88 1.17 8.71
CA LEU A 64 -17.15 2.43 8.58
C LEU A 64 -15.93 2.51 9.50
N LYS A 65 -16.09 2.11 10.77
CA LYS A 65 -14.98 1.98 11.74
C LYS A 65 -13.91 0.99 11.26
N ALA A 66 -14.31 -0.15 10.69
CA ALA A 66 -13.38 -1.14 10.14
C ALA A 66 -12.52 -0.54 9.02
N LEU A 67 -13.13 0.18 8.09
CA LEU A 67 -12.44 0.84 6.98
C LEU A 67 -11.49 1.93 7.49
N SER A 68 -11.90 2.75 8.45
CA SER A 68 -11.05 3.74 9.12
C SER A 68 -9.80 3.09 9.73
N VAL A 69 -9.95 2.00 10.48
CA VAL A 69 -8.84 1.25 11.08
C VAL A 69 -7.91 0.66 10.02
N LEU A 70 -8.47 -0.03 9.02
CA LEU A 70 -7.70 -0.69 7.95
C LEU A 70 -6.98 0.31 7.02
N SER A 71 -7.46 1.55 6.94
CA SER A 71 -6.79 2.58 6.13
C SER A 71 -5.43 2.96 6.71
N LYS A 72 -5.22 2.86 8.04
CA LYS A 72 -4.04 3.38 8.74
C LYS A 72 -3.02 2.33 9.18
N ASN A 73 -3.45 1.08 9.39
CA ASN A 73 -2.64 0.07 10.07
C ASN A 73 -1.89 -0.89 9.11
N ASP A 74 -1.38 -2.01 9.64
CA ASP A 74 -0.67 -3.04 8.87
C ASP A 74 -1.58 -3.88 7.95
N ARG A 75 -2.87 -3.51 7.86
CA ARG A 75 -3.92 -4.08 7.01
C ARG A 75 -4.25 -5.53 7.35
N LYS A 76 -3.72 -6.10 8.44
CA LYS A 76 -4.04 -7.48 8.83
C LYS A 76 -5.50 -7.58 9.25
N ARG A 77 -6.17 -8.65 8.85
CA ARG A 77 -7.61 -8.83 9.08
C ARG A 77 -8.05 -8.70 10.55
N TYR A 78 -7.24 -9.13 11.52
CA TYR A 78 -7.62 -9.05 12.95
C TYR A 78 -7.33 -7.68 13.59
N SER A 79 -6.74 -6.74 12.85
CA SER A 79 -6.49 -5.40 13.35
C SER A 79 -7.79 -4.65 13.70
N ILE A 80 -8.90 -4.97 13.02
CA ILE A 80 -10.23 -4.40 13.30
C ILE A 80 -10.79 -4.84 14.64
N ASN A 81 -10.33 -5.98 15.18
CA ASN A 81 -10.80 -6.50 16.47
C ASN A 81 -10.39 -5.62 17.66
N LYS A 82 -9.52 -4.62 17.44
CA LYS A 82 -9.21 -3.58 18.43
C LYS A 82 -10.39 -2.65 18.70
N SER A 83 -11.27 -2.47 17.71
CA SER A 83 -12.39 -1.52 17.76
C SER A 83 -13.75 -2.18 17.53
N ILE A 84 -13.77 -3.45 17.13
CA ILE A 84 -14.98 -4.18 16.73
C ILE A 84 -15.01 -5.54 17.45
N PRO A 85 -16.17 -5.97 18.00
CA PRO A 85 -16.29 -7.28 18.62
C PRO A 85 -15.97 -8.44 17.65
N HIS A 86 -15.25 -9.45 18.16
CA HIS A 86 -14.77 -10.58 17.35
C HIS A 86 -15.88 -11.31 16.58
N TYR A 87 -17.06 -11.48 17.19
CA TYR A 87 -18.18 -12.20 16.57
C TYR A 87 -18.78 -11.44 15.36
N GLN A 88 -18.61 -10.12 15.28
CA GLN A 88 -19.09 -9.30 14.15
C GLN A 88 -18.04 -9.12 13.05
N ALA A 89 -16.76 -9.15 13.43
CA ALA A 89 -15.64 -8.83 12.54
C ALA A 89 -15.63 -9.65 11.24
N LEU A 90 -15.88 -10.96 11.31
CA LEU A 90 -15.92 -11.82 10.13
C LEU A 90 -17.04 -11.43 9.16
N GLY A 91 -18.24 -11.14 9.68
CA GLY A 91 -19.39 -10.72 8.87
C GLY A 91 -19.12 -9.39 8.16
N ILE A 92 -18.50 -8.45 8.85
CA ILE A 92 -18.11 -7.14 8.29
C ILE A 92 -17.07 -7.31 7.19
N VAL A 93 -16.02 -8.10 7.41
CA VAL A 93 -14.99 -8.36 6.39
C VAL A 93 -15.62 -8.99 5.14
N ASN A 94 -16.47 -10.01 5.31
CA ASN A 94 -17.16 -10.65 4.19
C ASN A 94 -18.07 -9.68 3.43
N LYS A 95 -18.79 -8.81 4.13
CA LYS A 95 -19.63 -7.75 3.52
C LYS A 95 -18.78 -6.78 2.70
N LEU A 96 -17.65 -6.31 3.23
CA LEU A 96 -16.75 -5.37 2.55
C LEU A 96 -16.05 -5.99 1.33
N LEU A 97 -15.68 -7.28 1.39
CA LEU A 97 -15.17 -8.04 0.26
C LEU A 97 -16.25 -8.23 -0.83
N LYS A 98 -17.48 -8.58 -0.44
CA LYS A 98 -18.61 -8.76 -1.38
C LYS A 98 -18.99 -7.44 -2.07
N LYS A 99 -18.94 -6.32 -1.34
CA LYS A 99 -19.11 -4.96 -1.90
C LYS A 99 -17.90 -4.49 -2.74
N ASN A 100 -16.82 -5.28 -2.83
CA ASN A 100 -15.64 -4.96 -3.63
C ASN A 100 -14.89 -3.70 -3.17
N ILE A 101 -15.10 -3.29 -1.92
CA ILE A 101 -14.41 -2.16 -1.28
C ILE A 101 -12.99 -2.61 -0.89
N LEU A 102 -12.90 -3.82 -0.34
CA LEU A 102 -11.65 -4.46 0.03
C LEU A 102 -11.35 -5.64 -0.89
N ILE A 103 -10.07 -5.96 -1.04
CA ILE A 103 -9.55 -7.18 -1.65
C ILE A 103 -8.66 -7.91 -0.64
N LEU A 104 -8.59 -9.22 -0.76
CA LEU A 104 -7.76 -10.07 0.10
C LEU A 104 -6.38 -10.29 -0.54
N GLU A 105 -5.31 -9.90 0.15
CA GLU A 105 -3.96 -10.35 -0.16
C GLU A 105 -3.63 -11.52 0.76
N LYS A 106 -3.56 -12.72 0.17
CA LYS A 106 -3.23 -13.95 0.92
C LYS A 106 -1.78 -13.92 1.37
N SER A 107 -1.55 -14.32 2.62
CA SER A 107 -0.18 -14.47 3.12
C SER A 107 0.60 -15.49 2.29
N GLN A 108 1.86 -15.18 2.00
CA GLN A 108 2.81 -16.08 1.36
C GLN A 108 3.59 -16.94 2.38
N GLU A 109 3.31 -16.78 3.67
CA GLU A 109 3.92 -17.57 4.73
C GLU A 109 3.39 -19.02 4.70
N LYS A 110 4.33 -19.97 4.75
CA LYS A 110 3.98 -21.39 4.89
C LYS A 110 3.53 -21.69 6.33
N PRO A 111 2.45 -22.46 6.53
CA PRO A 111 2.02 -22.88 7.86
C PRO A 111 3.17 -23.52 8.65
N ILE A 112 3.25 -23.18 9.94
CA ILE A 112 4.21 -23.81 10.86
C ILE A 112 3.87 -25.30 10.96
N ILE A 113 4.81 -26.16 10.56
CA ILE A 113 4.68 -27.61 10.70
C ILE A 113 4.76 -27.95 12.19
N LYS A 114 3.63 -28.34 12.78
CA LYS A 114 3.56 -28.76 14.18
C LYS A 114 4.02 -30.21 14.30
N ASN A 115 5.27 -30.43 14.70
CA ASN A 115 5.73 -31.77 15.07
C ASN A 115 5.36 -32.05 16.54
N LYS A 116 4.63 -33.14 16.82
CA LYS A 116 4.22 -33.53 18.19
C LYS A 116 5.41 -33.61 19.17
N ARG A 117 6.62 -33.88 18.67
CA ARG A 117 7.84 -34.00 19.49
C ARG A 117 8.62 -32.70 19.67
N GLN A 118 8.32 -31.64 18.91
CA GLN A 118 9.01 -30.35 19.01
C GLN A 118 8.02 -29.26 19.44
N LYS A 119 8.26 -28.70 20.63
CA LYS A 119 7.45 -27.58 21.13
C LYS A 119 7.65 -26.36 20.24
N VAL A 120 6.54 -25.75 19.82
CA VAL A 120 6.54 -24.45 19.14
C VAL A 120 7.17 -23.41 20.08
N LYS A 121 8.06 -22.57 19.54
CA LYS A 121 8.70 -21.46 20.27
C LYS A 121 7.64 -20.60 20.97
N LYS A 122 7.93 -20.11 22.17
CA LYS A 122 6.95 -19.46 23.05
C LYS A 122 6.25 -18.29 22.36
N GLU A 123 7.02 -17.49 21.63
CA GLU A 123 6.58 -16.31 20.90
C GLU A 123 5.65 -16.62 19.71
N LEU A 124 5.71 -17.84 19.15
CA LEU A 124 4.88 -18.26 18.02
C LEU A 124 3.57 -18.95 18.43
N ARG A 125 3.32 -19.14 19.73
CA ARG A 125 2.15 -19.91 20.21
C ARG A 125 0.82 -19.19 19.97
N SER A 126 0.80 -17.87 20.13
CA SER A 126 -0.36 -17.01 19.85
C SER A 126 -0.33 -16.42 18.45
N TYR A 127 0.75 -16.65 17.70
CA TYR A 127 0.88 -16.18 16.34
C TYR A 127 -0.07 -16.95 15.42
N SER A 128 -0.85 -16.19 14.65
CA SER A 128 -1.66 -16.73 13.56
C SER A 128 -1.26 -16.05 12.27
N ILE A 129 -1.08 -16.87 11.23
CA ILE A 129 -0.90 -16.37 9.88
C ILE A 129 -2.19 -15.65 9.49
N GLN A 130 -2.05 -14.40 9.06
CA GLN A 130 -3.16 -13.53 8.74
C GLN A 130 -2.98 -12.98 7.34
N ASP A 131 -4.07 -13.00 6.58
CA ASP A 131 -4.18 -12.29 5.32
C ASP A 131 -4.31 -10.78 5.58
N LYS A 132 -3.93 -9.99 4.57
CA LYS A 132 -4.12 -8.54 4.57
C LYS A 132 -5.35 -8.18 3.76
N LEU A 133 -6.05 -7.14 4.21
CA LEU A 133 -7.19 -6.53 3.53
C LEU A 133 -6.74 -5.20 2.92
N ILE A 134 -6.80 -5.10 1.60
CA ILE A 134 -6.34 -3.91 0.88
C ILE A 134 -7.56 -3.20 0.30
N PHE A 135 -7.57 -1.88 0.35
CA PHE A 135 -8.58 -1.10 -0.37
C PHE A 135 -8.41 -1.31 -1.86
N LYS A 136 -9.50 -1.66 -2.53
CA LYS A 136 -9.50 -1.80 -3.99
C LYS A 136 -9.19 -0.48 -4.69
N ASN A 137 -9.60 0.63 -4.08
CA ASN A 137 -9.45 1.97 -4.61
C ASN A 137 -8.72 2.88 -3.64
N GLN A 138 -7.72 3.62 -4.13
CA GLN A 138 -6.93 4.48 -3.25
C GLN A 138 -7.71 5.72 -2.79
N GLY A 139 -8.56 6.32 -3.62
CA GLY A 139 -9.36 7.47 -3.18
C GLY A 139 -10.32 7.17 -2.03
N LEU A 140 -10.92 5.97 -2.02
CA LEU A 140 -11.71 5.53 -0.88
C LEU A 140 -10.83 5.27 0.36
N ARG A 141 -9.60 4.76 0.15
CA ARG A 141 -8.62 4.63 1.23
C ARG A 141 -8.25 6.01 1.80
N PHE A 142 -8.06 7.01 0.94
CA PHE A 142 -7.78 8.40 1.29
C PHE A 142 -8.91 8.98 2.15
N TYR A 143 -10.16 8.78 1.71
CA TYR A 143 -11.34 9.19 2.45
C TYR A 143 -11.35 8.65 3.89
N PHE A 144 -11.15 7.34 4.07
CA PHE A 144 -11.13 6.73 5.40
C PHE A 144 -9.88 7.05 6.22
N TYR A 145 -8.78 7.43 5.57
CA TYR A 145 -7.54 7.81 6.25
C TYR A 145 -7.61 9.24 6.81
N PHE A 146 -8.13 10.19 6.02
CA PHE A 146 -8.08 11.62 6.32
C PHE A 146 -9.43 12.26 6.61
N ILE A 147 -10.48 11.89 5.88
CA ILE A 147 -11.74 12.63 5.89
C ILE A 147 -12.66 12.09 6.98
N TYR A 148 -12.93 10.78 6.94
CA TYR A 148 -13.79 10.12 7.93
C TYR A 148 -13.37 10.36 9.39
N PRO A 149 -12.07 10.30 9.76
CA PRO A 149 -11.66 10.57 11.14
C PRO A 149 -11.80 12.04 11.56
N ASN A 150 -11.99 12.96 10.61
CA ASN A 150 -12.03 14.41 10.83
C ASN A 150 -13.40 15.03 10.47
N LEU A 151 -14.47 14.23 10.35
CA LEU A 151 -15.81 14.72 10.02
C LEU A 151 -16.29 15.83 10.97
N ASN A 152 -15.95 15.77 12.26
CA ASN A 152 -16.32 16.81 13.22
C ASN A 152 -15.75 18.18 12.83
N LEU A 153 -14.50 18.23 12.33
CA LEU A 153 -13.90 19.47 11.83
C LEU A 153 -14.63 20.00 10.59
N ILE A 154 -15.15 19.11 9.75
CA ILE A 154 -15.93 19.45 8.55
C ILE A 154 -17.30 20.02 8.95
N VAL A 155 -17.98 19.44 9.93
CA VAL A 155 -19.23 19.98 10.51
C VAL A 155 -19.00 21.39 11.06
N GLU A 156 -17.87 21.58 11.76
CA GLU A 156 -17.45 22.88 12.29
C GLU A 156 -16.91 23.86 11.22
N LYS A 157 -16.93 23.47 9.94
CA LYS A 157 -16.40 24.24 8.79
C LYS A 157 -14.92 24.62 8.90
N LYS A 158 -14.13 23.87 9.66
CA LYS A 158 -12.69 24.07 9.86
C LYS A 158 -11.88 23.36 8.76
N TYR A 159 -12.17 23.67 7.49
CA TYR A 159 -11.56 22.98 6.34
C TYR A 159 -10.05 23.14 6.25
N ASP A 160 -9.53 24.33 6.59
CA ASP A 160 -8.09 24.60 6.59
C ASP A 160 -7.32 23.66 7.53
N LYS A 161 -7.91 23.33 8.69
CA LYS A 161 -7.30 22.36 9.63
C LYS A 161 -7.26 20.95 9.05
N VAL A 162 -8.31 20.54 8.33
CA VAL A 162 -8.34 19.24 7.66
C VAL A 162 -7.27 19.18 6.56
N LEU A 163 -7.14 20.25 5.76
CA LEU A 163 -6.10 20.36 4.74
C LEU A 163 -4.68 20.35 5.33
N GLU A 164 -4.46 21.02 6.45
CA GLU A 164 -3.18 21.00 7.16
C GLU A 164 -2.81 19.59 7.63
N ILE A 165 -3.77 18.87 8.24
CA ILE A 165 -3.59 17.47 8.65
C ILE A 165 -3.20 16.61 7.45
N ILE A 166 -3.89 16.78 6.32
CA ILE A 166 -3.61 16.05 5.07
C ILE A 166 -2.21 16.37 4.58
N LYS A 167 -1.86 17.66 4.44
CA LYS A 167 -0.55 18.11 3.94
C LYS A 167 0.61 17.53 4.77
N ASN A 168 0.48 17.53 6.09
CA ASN A 168 1.52 17.03 6.99
C ASN A 168 1.71 15.51 6.96
N ASN A 169 0.71 14.76 6.46
CA ASN A 169 0.70 13.29 6.53
C ASN A 169 0.56 12.62 5.15
N LEU A 170 0.48 13.40 4.07
CA LEU A 170 0.24 12.89 2.72
C LEU A 170 1.36 11.92 2.29
N GLU A 171 2.63 12.24 2.54
CA GLU A 171 3.76 11.35 2.19
C GLU A 171 3.65 9.96 2.87
N ASN A 172 3.24 9.93 4.13
CA ASN A 172 3.04 8.68 4.86
C ASN A 172 1.89 7.86 4.26
N TYR A 173 0.81 8.52 3.88
CA TYR A 173 -0.31 7.90 3.18
C TYR A 173 0.12 7.33 1.80
N GLN A 174 0.88 8.13 1.03
CA GLN A 174 1.35 7.79 -0.31
C GLN A 174 2.37 6.66 -0.32
N SER A 175 3.11 6.46 0.78
CA SER A 175 4.12 5.40 0.89
C SER A 175 3.57 4.01 0.55
N PHE A 176 2.35 3.70 0.98
CA PHE A 176 1.72 2.42 0.63
C PHE A 176 1.24 2.38 -0.84
N VAL A 177 0.73 3.49 -1.38
CA VAL A 177 0.37 3.55 -2.81
C VAL A 177 1.59 3.34 -3.69
N PHE A 178 2.73 3.95 -3.32
CA PHE A 178 3.99 3.76 -3.99
C PHE A 178 4.42 2.28 -3.98
N GLU A 179 4.30 1.59 -2.85
CA GLU A 179 4.57 0.14 -2.76
C GLU A 179 3.69 -0.67 -3.73
N LEU A 180 2.40 -0.36 -3.83
CA LEU A 180 1.48 -1.03 -4.77
C LEU A 180 1.92 -0.82 -6.22
N LEU A 181 2.30 0.40 -6.60
CA LEU A 181 2.81 0.67 -7.95
C LEU A 181 4.15 0.00 -8.22
N CYS A 182 5.03 -0.11 -7.22
CA CYS A 182 6.28 -0.86 -7.36
C CYS A 182 5.99 -2.35 -7.69
N LYS A 183 4.94 -2.94 -7.08
CA LYS A 183 4.50 -4.31 -7.39
C LYS A 183 3.95 -4.42 -8.81
N GLU A 184 3.13 -3.47 -9.25
CA GLU A 184 2.60 -3.40 -10.61
C GLU A 184 3.74 -3.31 -11.64
N PHE A 185 4.65 -2.34 -11.45
CA PHE A 185 5.83 -2.16 -12.28
C PHE A 185 6.66 -3.44 -12.37
N LEU A 186 6.98 -4.05 -11.23
CA LEU A 186 7.82 -5.23 -11.20
C LEU A 186 7.12 -6.45 -11.83
N ALA A 187 5.81 -6.59 -11.65
CA ALA A 187 5.02 -7.62 -12.32
C ALA A 187 5.09 -7.48 -13.85
N LYS A 188 4.87 -6.26 -14.38
CA LYS A 188 4.99 -5.95 -15.82
C LYS A 188 6.42 -6.20 -16.32
N LYS A 189 7.43 -5.73 -15.58
CA LYS A 189 8.86 -5.88 -15.95
C LYS A 189 9.31 -7.33 -16.02
N LEU A 190 8.86 -8.17 -15.09
CA LEU A 190 9.18 -9.60 -15.05
C LEU A 190 8.26 -10.45 -15.93
N LYS A 191 7.22 -9.85 -16.54
CA LYS A 191 6.16 -10.56 -17.30
C LYS A 191 5.50 -11.66 -16.48
N VAL A 192 5.17 -11.34 -15.23
CA VAL A 192 4.49 -12.24 -14.28
C VAL A 192 3.13 -11.67 -13.92
N GLU A 193 2.19 -12.54 -13.55
CA GLU A 193 0.84 -12.13 -13.20
C GLU A 193 0.80 -11.17 -12.01
N ARG A 194 1.61 -11.43 -10.97
CA ARG A 194 1.56 -10.66 -9.73
C ARG A 194 2.85 -10.75 -8.93
N VAL A 195 3.20 -9.64 -8.28
CA VAL A 195 4.17 -9.54 -7.18
C VAL A 195 3.40 -9.32 -5.89
N TYR A 196 3.77 -10.05 -4.83
CA TYR A 196 3.10 -10.02 -3.53
C TYR A 196 3.93 -9.25 -2.51
N SER A 197 3.35 -8.92 -1.35
CA SER A 197 4.17 -8.77 -0.15
C SER A 197 4.38 -10.11 0.53
N PHE A 198 5.46 -10.22 1.32
CA PHE A 198 5.67 -11.32 2.25
C PHE A 198 5.72 -10.79 3.67
N TRP A 199 5.02 -11.42 4.59
CA TRP A 199 5.13 -11.11 6.02
C TRP A 199 5.01 -12.39 6.83
N ASN A 200 5.79 -12.47 7.90
CA ASN A 200 5.64 -13.47 8.95
C ASN A 200 5.84 -12.80 10.32
N TYR A 201 5.99 -13.59 11.38
CA TYR A 201 6.29 -13.05 12.70
C TYR A 201 7.61 -12.25 12.77
N TYR A 202 8.59 -12.58 11.94
CA TYR A 202 9.96 -12.10 12.06
C TYR A 202 10.31 -10.93 11.15
N CYS A 203 9.73 -10.87 9.96
CA CYS A 203 10.06 -9.87 8.95
C CYS A 203 8.90 -9.63 7.99
N GLU A 204 8.96 -8.47 7.35
CA GLU A 204 8.09 -8.07 6.25
C GLU A 204 8.96 -7.66 5.06
N ILE A 205 8.56 -8.07 3.86
CA ILE A 205 9.20 -7.75 2.59
C ILE A 205 8.13 -7.15 1.69
N ASP A 206 8.40 -5.92 1.24
CA ASP A 206 7.46 -5.11 0.47
C ASP A 206 7.12 -5.79 -0.87
N LEU A 207 8.14 -6.27 -1.59
CA LEU A 207 8.01 -6.97 -2.87
C LEU A 207 8.59 -8.39 -2.78
N TYR A 208 7.77 -9.38 -3.09
CA TYR A 208 8.10 -10.79 -3.06
C TYR A 208 7.51 -11.50 -4.28
N TYR A 209 8.39 -12.15 -5.05
CA TYR A 209 7.99 -13.09 -6.09
C TYR A 209 8.80 -14.36 -5.92
N HIS A 210 8.14 -15.52 -5.97
CA HIS A 210 8.80 -16.81 -5.92
C HIS A 210 8.02 -17.83 -6.73
N LYS A 211 8.62 -18.32 -7.81
CA LYS A 211 8.08 -19.42 -8.63
C LYS A 211 9.23 -20.31 -9.07
N ASP A 212 9.06 -21.62 -8.90
CA ASP A 212 10.06 -22.63 -9.22
C ASP A 212 11.43 -22.32 -8.56
N LYS A 213 12.47 -22.07 -9.37
CA LYS A 213 13.82 -21.72 -8.92
C LYS A 213 14.12 -20.22 -9.02
N PHE A 214 13.12 -19.39 -9.30
CA PHE A 214 13.27 -17.96 -9.46
C PHE A 214 12.58 -17.20 -8.32
N CYS A 215 13.37 -16.46 -7.55
CA CYS A 215 12.95 -15.66 -6.42
C CYS A 215 13.47 -14.22 -6.53
N VAL A 216 12.59 -13.27 -6.26
CA VAL A 216 12.88 -11.84 -6.21
C VAL A 216 12.43 -11.29 -4.88
N LEU A 217 13.31 -10.58 -4.19
CA LEU A 217 12.98 -9.80 -3.01
C LEU A 217 13.19 -8.32 -3.31
N GLY A 218 12.28 -7.48 -2.84
CA GLY A 218 12.43 -6.04 -2.99
C GLY A 218 11.88 -5.22 -1.84
N GLU A 219 12.33 -3.98 -1.80
CA GLU A 219 11.96 -2.98 -0.80
C GLU A 219 11.62 -1.68 -1.51
N ALA A 220 10.53 -1.04 -1.09
CA ALA A 220 10.12 0.27 -1.59
C ALA A 220 10.31 1.32 -0.49
N LYS A 221 10.86 2.49 -0.83
CA LYS A 221 10.96 3.62 0.10
C LYS A 221 10.50 4.90 -0.56
N PHE A 222 9.38 5.42 -0.06
CA PHE A 222 8.82 6.69 -0.45
C PHE A 222 9.23 7.77 0.57
N LYS A 223 10.43 8.33 0.40
CA LYS A 223 10.98 9.39 1.25
C LYS A 223 11.82 10.34 0.41
N GLU A 224 11.91 11.59 0.86
CA GLU A 224 12.78 12.61 0.23
C GLU A 224 14.27 12.28 0.30
N ARG A 225 14.71 11.52 1.32
CA ARG A 225 16.11 11.11 1.42
C ARG A 225 16.42 9.97 0.45
N LYS A 226 17.60 10.05 -0.18
CA LYS A 226 18.15 8.97 -1.02
C LYS A 226 18.32 7.67 -0.23
N ILE A 227 18.10 6.54 -0.90
CA ILE A 227 18.35 5.22 -0.34
C ILE A 227 19.84 4.93 -0.32
N CYS A 228 20.35 4.56 0.85
CA CYS A 228 21.72 4.09 1.04
C CYS A 228 21.80 2.56 1.07
N LYS A 229 23.02 2.03 0.94
CA LYS A 229 23.35 0.59 1.00
C LYS A 229 22.81 -0.15 2.23
N ASN A 230 22.58 0.54 3.34
CA ASN A 230 21.99 -0.07 4.53
C ASN A 230 20.66 -0.78 4.22
N ILE A 231 19.82 -0.21 3.34
CA ILE A 231 18.54 -0.84 2.95
C ILE A 231 18.78 -2.18 2.23
N LEU A 232 19.76 -2.25 1.33
CA LEU A 232 20.13 -3.51 0.68
C LEU A 232 20.63 -4.55 1.69
N ASN A 233 21.45 -4.13 2.65
CA ASN A 233 21.96 -5.05 3.69
C ASN A 233 20.82 -5.58 4.57
N ILE A 234 19.86 -4.74 4.94
CA ILE A 234 18.65 -5.15 5.67
C ILE A 234 17.88 -6.19 4.85
N LEU A 235 17.65 -5.95 3.56
CA LEU A 235 16.94 -6.88 2.68
C LEU A 235 17.67 -8.22 2.54
N LYS A 236 19.01 -8.21 2.39
CA LYS A 236 19.85 -9.42 2.40
C LYS A 236 19.77 -10.17 3.73
N ASN A 237 19.68 -9.46 4.85
CA ASN A 237 19.53 -10.09 6.17
C ASN A 237 18.14 -10.73 6.32
N LYS A 238 17.07 -10.11 5.81
CA LYS A 238 15.74 -10.72 5.73
C LYS A 238 15.79 -12.02 4.90
N ALA A 239 16.47 -12.00 3.74
CA ALA A 239 16.64 -13.18 2.91
C ALA A 239 17.33 -14.34 3.64
N LYS A 240 18.43 -14.05 4.35
CA LYS A 240 19.15 -15.01 5.20
C LYS A 240 18.26 -15.58 6.30
N GLN A 241 17.47 -14.73 6.96
CA GLN A 241 16.54 -15.15 8.02
C GLN A 241 15.46 -16.09 7.50
N LEU A 242 14.97 -15.85 6.28
CA LEU A 242 14.02 -16.72 5.59
C LEU A 242 14.66 -17.98 4.99
N LYS A 243 16.00 -18.09 5.02
CA LYS A 243 16.76 -19.15 4.36
C LYS A 243 16.45 -19.25 2.86
N ILE A 244 16.25 -18.10 2.22
CA ILE A 244 16.00 -17.97 0.79
C ILE A 244 17.24 -17.35 0.13
N GLN A 245 17.57 -17.82 -1.07
CA GLN A 245 18.59 -17.21 -1.93
C GLN A 245 17.89 -16.56 -3.13
N PRO A 246 17.65 -15.24 -3.11
CA PRO A 246 16.99 -14.54 -4.20
C PRO A 246 17.92 -14.46 -5.42
N ASN A 247 17.34 -14.67 -6.60
CA ASN A 247 18.01 -14.44 -7.87
C ASN A 247 18.19 -12.95 -8.13
N LEU A 248 17.24 -12.12 -7.67
CA LEU A 248 17.29 -10.66 -7.80
C LEU A 248 16.89 -9.97 -6.49
N TYR A 249 17.61 -8.90 -6.19
CA TYR A 249 17.21 -7.86 -5.24
C TYR A 249 16.72 -6.64 -6.02
N VAL A 250 15.61 -6.05 -5.61
CA VAL A 250 15.04 -4.86 -6.26
C VAL A 250 14.80 -3.78 -5.23
N LEU A 251 15.29 -2.57 -5.47
CA LEU A 251 15.01 -1.41 -4.62
C LEU A 251 14.29 -0.34 -5.42
N PHE A 252 13.21 0.19 -4.85
CA PHE A 252 12.50 1.36 -5.38
C PHE A 252 12.69 2.55 -4.45
N SER A 253 12.98 3.72 -5.02
CA SER A 253 13.13 4.98 -4.29
C SER A 253 12.31 6.10 -4.90
N LYS A 254 11.63 6.90 -4.06
CA LYS A 254 11.04 8.17 -4.50
C LYS A 254 12.09 9.14 -5.06
N ASN A 255 13.23 9.30 -4.37
CA ASN A 255 14.22 10.34 -4.67
C ASN A 255 15.64 9.80 -5.02
N GLY A 256 15.73 8.53 -5.41
CA GLY A 256 16.96 7.90 -5.90
C GLY A 256 17.90 7.32 -4.83
N PHE A 257 19.14 7.05 -5.25
CA PHE A 257 20.10 6.23 -4.51
C PHE A 257 21.40 6.97 -4.21
N SER A 258 22.11 6.56 -3.16
CA SER A 258 23.43 7.10 -2.84
C SER A 258 24.45 6.70 -3.91
N LYS A 259 25.48 7.55 -4.12
CA LYS A 259 26.57 7.27 -5.08
C LYS A 259 27.26 5.94 -4.79
N GLU A 260 27.48 5.61 -3.51
CA GLU A 260 28.06 4.32 -3.10
C GLU A 260 27.25 3.12 -3.63
N LEU A 261 25.92 3.19 -3.53
CA LEU A 261 25.05 2.10 -3.98
C LEU A 261 25.05 1.95 -5.51
N LEU A 262 25.09 3.08 -6.24
CA LEU A 262 25.16 3.09 -7.71
C LEU A 262 26.49 2.55 -8.25
N LEU A 263 27.60 2.87 -7.61
CA LEU A 263 28.94 2.43 -8.04
C LEU A 263 29.16 0.92 -7.87
N LYS A 264 28.43 0.29 -6.95
CA LYS A 264 28.66 -1.11 -6.56
C LYS A 264 28.32 -2.12 -7.65
N LYS A 265 27.51 -1.73 -8.66
CA LYS A 265 27.10 -2.53 -9.84
C LYS A 265 26.92 -4.03 -9.54
N GLU A 266 26.21 -4.36 -8.47
CA GLU A 266 25.93 -5.77 -8.14
C GLU A 266 25.02 -6.36 -9.23
N HIS A 267 25.46 -7.45 -9.87
CA HIS A 267 24.77 -8.03 -11.04
C HIS A 267 23.32 -8.47 -10.76
N ASN A 268 23.01 -8.80 -9.51
CA ASN A 268 21.69 -9.23 -9.07
C ASN A 268 20.90 -8.12 -8.34
N LEU A 269 21.26 -6.85 -8.55
CA LEU A 269 20.59 -5.70 -7.95
C LEU A 269 19.97 -4.81 -9.04
N LEU A 270 18.66 -4.60 -8.95
CA LEU A 270 17.93 -3.64 -9.78
C LEU A 270 17.51 -2.45 -8.92
N LEU A 271 17.70 -1.25 -9.46
CA LEU A 271 17.42 0.01 -8.79
C LEU A 271 16.47 0.81 -9.67
N TYR A 272 15.34 1.23 -9.11
CA TYR A 272 14.33 2.01 -9.82
C TYR A 272 13.92 3.24 -9.01
N THR A 273 13.59 4.32 -9.71
CA THR A 273 13.02 5.54 -9.15
C THR A 273 11.57 5.72 -9.54
N LEU A 274 10.92 6.76 -9.00
CA LEU A 274 9.56 7.12 -9.41
C LEU A 274 9.49 7.45 -10.91
N ASP A 275 10.56 8.05 -11.47
CA ASP A 275 10.61 8.41 -12.89
C ASP A 275 10.53 7.20 -13.82
N ASP A 276 11.03 6.04 -13.38
CA ASP A 276 10.95 4.80 -14.15
C ASP A 276 9.50 4.34 -14.37
N PHE A 277 8.53 4.82 -13.59
CA PHE A 277 7.11 4.47 -13.77
C PHE A 277 6.53 4.98 -15.08
N ILE A 278 7.25 5.81 -15.85
CA ILE A 278 6.90 6.09 -17.25
C ILE A 278 6.73 4.79 -18.08
N PHE A 279 7.47 3.73 -17.72
CA PHE A 279 7.33 2.40 -18.30
C PHE A 279 5.92 1.80 -18.14
N LEU A 280 5.17 2.17 -17.10
CA LEU A 280 3.79 1.70 -16.92
C LEU A 280 2.85 2.35 -17.94
N ILE A 281 3.17 3.56 -18.40
CA ILE A 281 2.33 4.40 -19.26
C ILE A 281 2.62 4.13 -20.75
N GLU A 282 3.89 4.02 -21.11
CA GLU A 282 4.33 3.91 -22.51
C GLU A 282 4.18 2.51 -23.12
N ALA A 283 4.00 1.48 -22.28
CA ALA A 283 4.00 0.07 -22.71
C ALA A 283 2.63 -0.59 -22.73
#